data_AF-A0A9X4KSD2-F1
#
_entry.id   AF-A0A9X4KSD2-F1
#
_cell.length_a   1.000
_cell.length_b   1.000
_cell.length_c   1.000
_cell.angle_alpha   90.00
_cell.angle_beta   90.00
_cell.angle_gamma   90.00
#
_symmetry.space_group_name_H-M   'P 1'
#
loop_
_entity.id
_entity.type
_entity.pdbx_description
1 polymer ?
#
loop_
_entity_poly.entity_id
_entity_poly.type
_entity_poly.pdbx_seq_one_letter_code
_entity_poly.pdbx_strand_id
1 'polypeptide(L)'
;MRRNGVMAEWLDDHEPADPGHRHRSHLIGLCPGNRISLEQTPEHFEAARMALLERLRFGQGSSLSFSGVWDAQMFARLYDGREAYKQLDFTIRNHVMDNLLMSLCDWRPRGNSLSWFGGRKLFQIESSIGWVAAIAEMLVQDRQGLIRLLPALPEEWPEGSVNGLRGREGVEIDLIWRNHRIVSAEFRFRYDRRCRLKVFRENGPLRVTCRGEAVSVVRGNEGEIAFDAIGGESYTLDGKLETG
;
A
#
# COMPACT_ATOMS: atom_id res chain seq x y z
N MET A 1 7.70 -22.11 -3.02
CA MET A 1 8.30 -21.23 -4.06
C MET A 1 8.70 -22.10 -5.23
N ARG A 2 8.64 -21.59 -6.46
CA ARG A 2 9.15 -22.28 -7.67
C ARG A 2 10.67 -22.32 -7.66
N ARG A 3 11.30 -23.14 -8.51
CA ARG A 3 12.77 -23.25 -8.59
C ARG A 3 13.46 -21.92 -8.92
N ASN A 4 12.79 -21.01 -9.62
CA ASN A 4 13.29 -19.68 -9.95
C ASN A 4 13.05 -18.62 -8.85
N GLY A 5 12.59 -19.02 -7.67
CA GLY A 5 12.34 -18.16 -6.52
C GLY A 5 10.96 -17.49 -6.51
N VAL A 6 10.22 -17.50 -7.61
CA VAL A 6 8.89 -16.87 -7.69
C VAL A 6 7.90 -17.59 -6.76
N MET A 7 6.97 -16.84 -6.15
CA MET A 7 5.89 -17.44 -5.37
C MET A 7 5.13 -18.48 -6.21
N ALA A 8 5.02 -19.69 -5.68
CA ALA A 8 4.33 -20.76 -6.39
C ALA A 8 2.82 -20.59 -6.22
N GLU A 9 2.07 -20.74 -7.32
CA GLU A 9 0.62 -20.75 -7.27
C GLU A 9 0.10 -22.13 -6.82
N TRP A 10 0.64 -23.20 -7.39
CA TRP A 10 0.33 -24.59 -7.05
C TRP A 10 1.46 -25.27 -6.27
N LEU A 11 1.17 -26.46 -5.74
CA LEU A 11 2.14 -27.27 -5.00
C LEU A 11 3.28 -27.74 -5.90
N ASP A 12 2.95 -28.14 -7.12
CA ASP A 12 3.92 -28.56 -8.13
C ASP A 12 4.50 -27.35 -8.86
N ASP A 13 5.78 -27.45 -9.23
CA ASP A 13 6.44 -26.44 -10.05
C ASP A 13 5.95 -26.57 -11.49
N HIS A 14 5.03 -25.69 -11.90
CA HIS A 14 4.40 -25.70 -13.21
C HIS A 14 4.54 -24.34 -13.90
N GLU A 15 4.64 -24.39 -15.24
CA GLU A 15 4.61 -23.19 -16.08
C GLU A 15 3.17 -22.70 -16.28
N PRO A 16 2.83 -21.45 -15.91
CA PRO A 16 1.49 -20.90 -16.08
C PRO A 16 1.02 -20.93 -17.54
N ALA A 17 -0.16 -21.49 -17.79
CA ALA A 17 -0.80 -21.45 -19.12
C ALA A 17 -1.23 -20.02 -19.51
N ASP A 18 -1.61 -19.21 -18.52
CA ASP A 18 -1.90 -17.79 -18.64
C ASP A 18 -1.01 -17.02 -17.66
N PRO A 19 0.23 -16.68 -18.04
CA PRO A 19 1.16 -16.01 -17.14
C PRO A 19 0.74 -14.56 -16.85
N GLY A 20 -0.08 -13.93 -17.70
CA GLY A 20 -0.66 -12.61 -17.47
C GLY A 20 -2.01 -12.63 -16.74
N HIS A 21 -2.46 -13.78 -16.23
CA HIS A 21 -3.82 -13.98 -15.71
C HIS A 21 -4.27 -12.91 -14.72
N ARG A 22 -5.51 -12.43 -14.81
CA ARG A 22 -6.06 -11.33 -13.99
C ARG A 22 -6.09 -11.53 -12.47
N HIS A 23 -6.05 -12.77 -11.99
CA HIS A 23 -6.08 -13.09 -10.55
C HIS A 23 -4.67 -13.24 -9.96
N ARG A 24 -4.58 -13.01 -8.64
CA ARG A 24 -3.36 -13.13 -7.82
C ARG A 24 -3.63 -13.99 -6.58
N SER A 25 -4.42 -15.06 -6.72
CA SER A 25 -5.00 -15.79 -5.59
C SER A 25 -3.96 -16.34 -4.62
N HIS A 26 -2.82 -16.81 -5.13
CA HIS A 26 -1.69 -17.28 -4.33
C HIS A 26 -0.98 -16.18 -3.52
N LEU A 27 -1.28 -14.90 -3.79
CA LEU A 27 -0.75 -13.74 -3.06
C LEU A 27 -1.75 -13.19 -2.02
N ILE A 28 -2.85 -13.89 -1.73
CA ILE A 28 -3.80 -13.47 -0.68
C ILE A 28 -3.14 -13.31 0.69
N GLY A 29 -2.04 -14.05 0.95
CA GLY A 29 -1.23 -13.92 2.16
C GLY A 29 -0.51 -12.57 2.29
N LEU A 30 -0.23 -11.91 1.16
CA LEU A 30 0.32 -10.55 1.07
C LEU A 30 -0.79 -9.50 1.15
N CYS A 31 -1.82 -9.63 0.32
CA CYS A 31 -2.97 -8.71 0.28
C CYS A 31 -4.27 -9.40 -0.12
N PRO A 32 -5.37 -9.27 0.65
CA PRO A 32 -5.53 -8.46 1.88
C PRO A 32 -4.97 -9.10 3.16
N GLY A 33 -4.44 -10.33 3.11
CA GLY A 33 -3.92 -11.06 4.27
C GLY A 33 -2.67 -10.44 4.90
N ASN A 34 -2.12 -11.10 5.91
CA ASN A 34 -1.02 -10.55 6.70
C ASN A 34 0.04 -11.61 7.06
N ARG A 35 0.13 -12.67 6.24
CA ARG A 35 1.05 -13.79 6.43
C ARG A 35 2.39 -13.57 5.75
N ILE A 36 2.42 -12.63 4.78
CA ILE A 36 3.62 -12.25 4.04
C ILE A 36 3.98 -10.81 4.41
N SER A 37 5.17 -10.61 4.99
CA SER A 37 5.77 -9.30 5.25
C SER A 37 7.28 -9.36 5.19
N LEU A 38 7.92 -8.20 5.03
CA LEU A 38 9.37 -8.08 5.05
C LEU A 38 9.94 -8.49 6.42
N GLU A 39 9.24 -8.13 7.49
CA GLU A 39 9.72 -8.31 8.87
C GLU A 39 9.59 -9.76 9.37
N GLN A 40 8.60 -10.52 8.89
CA GLN A 40 8.35 -11.89 9.38
C GLN A 40 8.74 -12.96 8.36
N THR A 41 8.62 -12.68 7.06
CA THR A 41 8.82 -13.67 5.99
C THR A 41 9.53 -13.04 4.79
N PRO A 42 10.78 -12.54 4.94
CA PRO A 42 11.46 -11.78 3.89
C PRO A 42 11.60 -12.55 2.57
N GLU A 43 11.83 -13.86 2.63
CA GLU A 43 11.90 -14.71 1.44
C GLU A 43 10.57 -14.77 0.68
N HIS A 44 9.45 -14.94 1.40
CA HIS A 44 8.10 -14.94 0.80
C HIS A 44 7.70 -13.55 0.28
N PHE A 45 8.16 -12.49 0.94
CA PHE A 45 7.95 -11.11 0.51
C PHE A 45 8.60 -10.86 -0.85
N GLU A 46 9.85 -11.29 -1.02
CA GLU A 46 10.55 -11.15 -2.30
C GLU A 46 9.98 -12.09 -3.37
N ALA A 47 9.62 -13.33 -3.01
CA ALA A 47 8.94 -14.25 -3.90
C ALA A 47 7.60 -13.69 -4.43
N ALA A 48 6.85 -12.97 -3.59
CA ALA A 48 5.62 -12.29 -3.97
C ALA A 48 5.88 -11.10 -4.91
N ARG A 49 6.94 -10.31 -4.66
CA ARG A 49 7.37 -9.25 -5.58
C ARG A 49 7.68 -9.82 -6.96
N MET A 50 8.49 -10.88 -7.02
CA MET A 50 8.85 -11.50 -8.29
C MET A 50 7.62 -12.06 -9.03
N ALA A 51 6.65 -12.63 -8.31
CA ALA A 51 5.40 -13.10 -8.91
C ALA A 51 4.61 -11.96 -9.55
N LEU A 52 4.46 -10.82 -8.87
CA LEU A 52 3.76 -9.65 -9.44
C LEU A 52 4.47 -9.06 -10.64
N LEU A 53 5.79 -8.88 -10.55
CA LEU A 53 6.59 -8.38 -11.68
C LEU A 53 6.50 -9.32 -12.88
N GLU A 54 6.46 -10.63 -12.66
CA GLU A 54 6.23 -11.60 -13.73
C GLU A 54 4.86 -11.40 -14.40
N ARG A 55 3.77 -11.27 -13.62
CA ARG A 55 2.44 -10.98 -14.17
C ARG A 55 2.45 -9.74 -15.05
N LEU A 56 3.13 -8.68 -14.62
CA LEU A 56 3.26 -7.43 -15.39
C LEU A 56 4.09 -7.60 -16.67
N ARG A 57 5.16 -8.42 -16.66
CA ARG A 57 6.00 -8.68 -17.85
C ARG A 57 5.24 -9.34 -18.99
N PHE A 58 4.32 -10.25 -18.67
CA PHE A 58 3.45 -10.88 -19.67
C PHE A 58 2.29 -9.99 -20.12
N GLY A 59 2.27 -8.73 -19.66
CA GLY A 59 1.36 -7.69 -20.10
C GLY A 59 0.02 -7.72 -19.38
N GLN A 60 -0.77 -6.68 -19.63
CA GLN A 60 -2.10 -6.49 -19.05
C GLN A 60 -3.23 -7.04 -19.94
N GLY A 61 -2.90 -7.84 -20.96
CA GLY A 61 -3.87 -8.31 -21.96
C GLY A 61 -5.03 -9.12 -21.39
N SER A 62 -4.87 -9.70 -20.18
CA SER A 62 -5.95 -10.35 -19.44
C SER A 62 -6.44 -9.56 -18.23
N SER A 63 -5.75 -8.48 -17.84
CA SER A 63 -6.04 -7.68 -16.65
C SER A 63 -7.39 -6.98 -16.75
N LEU A 64 -8.07 -6.92 -15.61
CA LEU A 64 -9.30 -6.16 -15.44
C LEU A 64 -9.04 -4.99 -14.49
N SER A 65 -9.99 -4.07 -14.38
CA SER A 65 -9.86 -2.90 -13.51
C SER A 65 -9.59 -3.26 -12.04
N PHE A 66 -10.12 -4.39 -11.55
CA PHE A 66 -9.82 -4.86 -10.19
C PHE A 66 -8.38 -5.35 -10.06
N SER A 67 -7.79 -5.90 -11.14
CA SER A 67 -6.41 -6.37 -11.14
C SER A 67 -5.46 -5.21 -10.90
N GLY A 68 -5.67 -4.08 -11.58
CA GLY A 68 -4.84 -2.88 -11.41
C GLY A 68 -4.85 -2.34 -9.97
N VAL A 69 -6.02 -2.17 -9.36
CA VAL A 69 -6.09 -1.67 -7.98
C VAL A 69 -5.61 -2.68 -6.94
N TRP A 70 -5.73 -3.98 -7.21
CA TRP A 70 -5.22 -5.00 -6.30
C TRP A 70 -3.70 -5.13 -6.40
N ASP A 71 -3.15 -5.06 -7.62
CA ASP A 71 -1.72 -4.96 -7.86
C ASP A 71 -1.16 -3.69 -7.18
N ALA A 72 -1.86 -2.54 -7.25
CA ALA A 72 -1.48 -1.33 -6.53
C ALA A 72 -1.40 -1.54 -5.01
N GLN A 73 -2.40 -2.16 -4.40
CA GLN A 73 -2.38 -2.52 -2.97
C GLN A 73 -1.23 -3.47 -2.63
N MET A 74 -0.96 -4.46 -3.48
CA MET A 74 0.12 -5.40 -3.25
C MET A 74 1.49 -4.71 -3.36
N PHE A 75 1.72 -3.86 -4.35
CA PHE A 75 2.95 -3.07 -4.46
C PHE A 75 3.11 -2.10 -3.29
N ALA A 76 2.03 -1.49 -2.81
CA ALA A 76 2.06 -0.69 -1.60
C ALA A 76 2.53 -1.53 -0.39
N ARG A 77 2.04 -2.76 -0.26
CA ARG A 77 2.48 -3.71 0.79
C ARG A 77 3.88 -4.26 0.59
N LEU A 78 4.43 -4.12 -0.61
CA LEU A 78 5.83 -4.39 -0.94
C LEU A 78 6.73 -3.15 -0.85
N TYR A 79 6.20 -2.03 -0.34
CA TYR A 79 6.92 -0.75 -0.20
C TYR A 79 7.39 -0.17 -1.54
N ASP A 80 6.69 -0.49 -2.63
CA ASP A 80 7.00 -0.05 -3.99
C ASP A 80 5.98 1.01 -4.44
N GLY A 81 6.20 2.25 -4.02
CA GLY A 81 5.32 3.38 -4.34
C GLY A 81 5.24 3.66 -5.84
N ARG A 82 6.35 3.44 -6.56
CA ARG A 82 6.43 3.67 -8.00
C ARG A 82 5.54 2.72 -8.77
N GLU A 83 5.67 1.41 -8.53
CA GLU A 83 4.81 0.44 -9.21
C GLU A 83 3.36 0.57 -8.77
N ALA A 84 3.09 0.84 -7.48
CA ALA A 84 1.73 1.11 -7.00
C ALA A 84 1.07 2.28 -7.74
N TYR A 85 1.78 3.41 -7.88
CA TYR A 85 1.29 4.57 -8.61
C TYR A 85 1.03 4.26 -10.09
N LYS A 86 1.95 3.54 -10.77
CA LYS A 86 1.74 3.12 -12.16
C LYS A 86 0.46 2.32 -12.34
N GLN A 87 0.13 1.42 -11.41
CA GLN A 87 -1.11 0.65 -11.48
C GLN A 87 -2.36 1.53 -11.26
N LEU A 88 -2.29 2.52 -10.37
CA LEU A 88 -3.39 3.49 -10.17
C LEU A 88 -3.59 4.39 -11.39
N ASP A 89 -2.50 4.91 -11.97
CA ASP A 89 -2.53 5.72 -13.18
C ASP A 89 -3.05 4.91 -14.38
N PHE A 90 -2.56 3.68 -14.55
CA PHE A 90 -3.10 2.75 -15.54
C PHE A 90 -4.61 2.55 -15.33
N THR A 91 -5.05 2.30 -14.10
CA THR A 91 -6.46 2.05 -13.81
C THR A 91 -7.33 3.26 -14.17
N ILE A 92 -6.92 4.47 -13.78
CA ILE A 92 -7.68 5.69 -14.12
C ILE A 92 -7.75 5.86 -15.63
N ARG A 93 -6.58 5.79 -16.30
CA ARG A 93 -6.50 6.01 -17.75
C ARG A 93 -7.30 5.01 -18.56
N ASN A 94 -7.44 3.77 -18.08
CA ASN A 94 -8.04 2.66 -18.85
C ASN A 94 -9.45 2.25 -18.37
N HIS A 95 -9.87 2.62 -17.16
CA HIS A 95 -11.13 2.10 -16.60
C HIS A 95 -12.12 3.14 -16.06
N VAL A 96 -11.71 4.39 -15.80
CA VAL A 96 -12.63 5.42 -15.29
C VAL A 96 -13.45 6.03 -16.42
N MET A 97 -14.78 5.95 -16.31
CA MET A 97 -15.74 6.56 -17.23
C MET A 97 -16.03 8.03 -16.85
N ASP A 98 -16.71 8.76 -17.74
CA ASP A 98 -17.00 10.20 -17.57
C ASP A 98 -17.79 10.54 -16.29
N ASN A 99 -18.53 9.58 -15.75
CA ASN A 99 -19.27 9.69 -14.49
C ASN A 99 -18.50 9.20 -13.26
N LEU A 100 -17.17 9.02 -13.38
CA LEU A 100 -16.25 8.51 -12.36
C LEU A 100 -16.47 7.05 -11.93
N LEU A 101 -17.46 6.36 -12.49
CA LEU A 101 -17.61 4.92 -12.29
C LEU A 101 -16.51 4.17 -13.04
N MET A 102 -16.02 3.09 -12.43
CA MET A 102 -15.01 2.24 -13.05
C MET A 102 -15.64 1.10 -13.83
N SER A 103 -15.24 0.99 -15.08
CA SER A 103 -15.55 -0.14 -15.94
C SER A 103 -14.70 -1.35 -15.59
N LEU A 104 -15.21 -2.55 -15.82
CA LEU A 104 -14.51 -3.81 -15.62
C LEU A 104 -13.32 -3.99 -16.58
N CYS A 105 -13.54 -3.63 -17.83
CA CYS A 105 -12.62 -3.79 -18.95
C CYS A 105 -12.41 -2.44 -19.64
N ASP A 106 -11.27 -2.23 -20.29
CA ASP A 106 -11.12 -1.07 -21.16
C ASP A 106 -12.11 -1.22 -22.33
N TRP A 107 -13.18 -0.41 -22.30
CA TRP A 107 -14.20 -0.39 -23.35
C TRP A 107 -13.72 0.40 -24.57
N ARG A 108 -12.62 1.15 -24.45
CA ARG A 108 -12.00 1.80 -25.59
C ARG A 108 -11.26 0.70 -26.36
N PRO A 109 -11.45 0.59 -27.68
CA PRO A 109 -10.83 -0.46 -28.48
C PRO A 109 -9.32 -0.18 -28.67
N ARG A 110 -8.55 -0.27 -27.58
CA ARG A 110 -7.10 -0.01 -27.50
C ARG A 110 -6.28 -1.30 -27.33
N GLY A 111 -6.94 -2.46 -27.31
CA GLY A 111 -6.30 -3.79 -27.25
C GLY A 111 -5.89 -4.27 -25.85
N ASN A 112 -6.19 -3.51 -24.80
CA ASN A 112 -5.75 -3.82 -23.42
C ASN A 112 -6.80 -4.54 -22.57
N SER A 113 -7.81 -5.17 -23.17
CA SER A 113 -8.92 -5.79 -22.43
C SER A 113 -9.48 -7.06 -23.07
N LEU A 114 -10.14 -7.87 -22.23
CA LEU A 114 -10.74 -9.14 -22.65
C LEU A 114 -11.82 -8.93 -23.73
N SER A 115 -11.57 -9.49 -24.91
CA SER A 115 -12.45 -9.42 -26.08
C SER A 115 -13.85 -10.00 -25.84
N TRP A 116 -13.99 -10.93 -24.88
CA TRP A 116 -15.26 -11.56 -24.49
C TRP A 116 -16.34 -10.57 -24.01
N PHE A 117 -15.94 -9.39 -23.51
CA PHE A 117 -16.92 -8.37 -23.10
C PHE A 117 -17.43 -7.50 -24.24
N GLY A 118 -16.87 -7.65 -25.46
CA GLY A 118 -17.38 -7.04 -26.68
C GLY A 118 -17.35 -5.50 -26.68
N GLY A 119 -16.37 -4.90 -26.01
CA GLY A 119 -16.24 -3.43 -25.92
C GLY A 119 -17.36 -2.75 -25.12
N ARG A 120 -18.14 -3.50 -24.33
CA ARG A 120 -19.22 -2.93 -23.51
C ARG A 120 -18.67 -2.23 -22.27
N LYS A 121 -19.29 -1.11 -21.92
CA LYS A 121 -19.10 -0.43 -20.63
C LYS A 121 -19.80 -1.24 -19.52
N LEU A 122 -19.09 -2.18 -18.92
CA LEU A 122 -19.59 -2.94 -17.76
C LEU A 122 -19.09 -2.29 -16.49
N PHE A 123 -19.98 -1.77 -15.66
CA PHE A 123 -19.61 -1.19 -14.37
C PHE A 123 -19.25 -2.29 -13.36
N GLN A 124 -18.19 -2.06 -12.57
CA GLN A 124 -17.86 -2.87 -11.39
C GLN A 124 -17.38 -1.97 -10.25
N ILE A 125 -18.00 -2.12 -9.07
CA ILE A 125 -17.74 -1.26 -7.91
C ILE A 125 -16.39 -1.53 -7.23
N GLU A 126 -15.88 -2.77 -7.32
CA GLU A 126 -14.71 -3.23 -6.57
C GLU A 126 -13.47 -2.37 -6.86
N SER A 127 -13.29 -1.93 -8.10
CA SER A 127 -12.15 -1.09 -8.47
C SER A 127 -12.21 0.28 -7.81
N SER A 128 -13.38 0.89 -7.71
CA SER A 128 -13.54 2.19 -7.06
C SER A 128 -13.19 2.11 -5.58
N ILE A 129 -13.64 1.05 -4.89
CA ILE A 129 -13.32 0.82 -3.48
C ILE A 129 -11.85 0.46 -3.30
N GLY A 130 -11.32 -0.43 -4.15
CA GLY A 130 -9.93 -0.88 -4.12
C GLY A 130 -8.94 0.24 -4.44
N TRP A 131 -9.32 1.23 -5.24
CA TRP A 131 -8.49 2.40 -5.54
C TRP A 131 -8.26 3.25 -4.27
N VAL A 132 -9.32 3.52 -3.51
CA VAL A 132 -9.21 4.22 -2.21
C VAL A 132 -8.39 3.40 -1.21
N ALA A 133 -8.61 2.08 -1.16
CA ALA A 133 -7.84 1.19 -0.29
C ALA A 133 -6.34 1.15 -0.65
N ALA A 134 -6.00 1.20 -1.93
CA ALA A 134 -4.61 1.28 -2.40
C ALA A 134 -3.92 2.55 -1.91
N ILE A 135 -4.57 3.71 -2.04
CA ILE A 135 -4.01 4.97 -1.55
C ILE A 135 -3.80 4.93 -0.04
N ALA A 136 -4.77 4.42 0.71
CA ALA A 136 -4.63 4.26 2.15
C ALA A 136 -3.41 3.38 2.49
N GLU A 137 -3.26 2.21 1.84
CA GLU A 137 -2.11 1.31 2.05
C GLU A 137 -0.77 1.90 1.59
N MET A 138 -0.76 2.83 0.62
CA MET A 138 0.44 3.54 0.19
C MET A 138 0.92 4.56 1.25
N LEU A 139 -0.03 5.19 1.95
CA LEU A 139 0.25 6.25 2.93
C LEU A 139 0.43 5.73 4.35
N VAL A 140 -0.39 4.76 4.79
CA VAL A 140 -0.36 4.19 6.14
C VAL A 140 -0.69 2.70 6.12
N GLN A 141 0.12 1.90 6.81
CA GLN A 141 -0.19 0.49 7.07
C GLN A 141 -0.08 0.18 8.55
N ASP A 142 -1.17 -0.21 9.20
CA ASP A 142 -1.12 -0.74 10.57
C ASP A 142 -1.26 -2.27 10.53
N ARG A 143 -0.15 -3.00 10.49
CA ARG A 143 -0.15 -4.46 10.37
C ARG A 143 0.96 -5.09 11.19
N GLN A 144 0.66 -6.25 11.78
CA GLN A 144 1.60 -7.00 12.64
C GLN A 144 2.05 -6.19 13.87
N GLY A 145 1.14 -5.38 14.41
CA GLY A 145 1.43 -4.49 15.54
C GLY A 145 2.46 -3.40 15.22
N LEU A 146 2.63 -3.06 13.94
CA LEU A 146 3.54 -2.01 13.47
C LEU A 146 2.78 -1.07 12.52
N ILE A 147 2.69 0.20 12.90
CA ILE A 147 2.17 1.28 12.06
C ILE A 147 3.32 1.80 11.20
N ARG A 148 3.15 1.75 9.89
CA ARG A 148 4.12 2.21 8.90
C ARG A 148 3.59 3.48 8.26
N LEU A 149 4.41 4.53 8.26
CA LEU A 149 4.09 5.84 7.72
C LEU A 149 4.84 6.04 6.40
N LEU A 150 4.10 6.48 5.38
CA LEU A 150 4.57 6.67 4.01
C LEU A 150 5.29 5.42 3.43
N PRO A 151 4.79 4.19 3.65
CA PRO A 151 5.50 2.97 3.26
C PRO A 151 5.70 2.85 1.75
N ALA A 152 4.84 3.46 0.94
CA ALA A 152 4.92 3.42 -0.52
C ALA A 152 4.48 4.76 -1.14
N LEU A 153 5.01 5.88 -0.63
CA LEU A 153 4.78 7.20 -1.21
C LEU A 153 5.47 7.31 -2.59
N PRO A 154 4.74 7.67 -3.66
CA PRO A 154 5.31 7.82 -4.99
C PRO A 154 6.00 9.18 -5.17
N GLU A 155 6.91 9.27 -6.16
CA GLU A 155 7.63 10.50 -6.47
C GLU A 155 6.70 11.61 -6.97
N GLU A 156 5.55 11.24 -7.54
CA GLU A 156 4.53 12.15 -8.04
C GLU A 156 3.77 12.89 -6.93
N TRP A 157 3.93 12.50 -5.65
CA TRP A 157 3.30 13.13 -4.48
C TRP A 157 4.35 13.78 -3.56
N PRO A 158 5.04 14.85 -4.00
CA PRO A 158 6.11 15.48 -3.24
C PRO A 158 5.61 16.10 -1.93
N GLU A 159 4.37 16.56 -1.89
CA GLU A 159 3.75 17.15 -0.72
C GLU A 159 2.27 16.78 -0.64
N GLY A 160 1.74 16.79 0.58
CA GLY A 160 0.34 16.50 0.80
C GLY A 160 0.01 16.27 2.26
N SER A 161 -1.27 15.98 2.50
CA SER A 161 -1.77 15.59 3.80
C SER A 161 -2.91 14.59 3.67
N VAL A 162 -3.12 13.79 4.71
CA VAL A 162 -4.28 12.91 4.86
C VAL A 162 -4.76 12.96 6.29
N ASN A 163 -6.07 12.99 6.50
CA ASN A 163 -6.67 13.09 7.82
C ASN A 163 -7.73 12.00 8.01
N GLY A 164 -7.86 11.49 9.23
CA GLY A 164 -8.89 10.55 9.63
C GLY A 164 -8.65 9.10 9.21
N LEU A 165 -7.43 8.72 8.81
CA LEU A 165 -7.13 7.31 8.53
C LEU A 165 -7.26 6.49 9.81
N ARG A 166 -7.89 5.32 9.70
CA ARG A 166 -8.09 4.40 10.83
C ARG A 166 -7.03 3.31 10.80
N GLY A 167 -6.27 3.17 11.88
CA GLY A 167 -5.44 2.01 12.13
C GLY A 167 -6.21 0.92 12.88
N ARG A 168 -5.54 -0.22 13.05
CA ARG A 168 -6.05 -1.33 13.87
C ARG A 168 -5.99 -0.93 15.35
N GLU A 169 -6.79 -1.59 16.16
CA GLU A 169 -6.81 -1.37 17.62
C GLU A 169 -7.17 0.07 18.03
N GLY A 170 -7.96 0.76 17.21
CA GLY A 170 -8.59 2.03 17.61
C GLY A 170 -7.68 3.25 17.60
N VAL A 171 -6.75 3.34 16.65
CA VAL A 171 -5.98 4.57 16.39
C VAL A 171 -6.55 5.33 15.18
N GLU A 172 -6.63 6.64 15.29
CA GLU A 172 -6.84 7.56 14.16
C GLU A 172 -5.55 8.29 13.86
N ILE A 173 -5.25 8.45 12.57
CA ILE A 173 -3.95 8.90 12.08
C ILE A 173 -4.15 10.02 11.06
N ASP A 174 -3.51 11.16 11.33
CA ASP A 174 -3.34 12.25 10.39
C ASP A 174 -1.87 12.37 10.02
N LEU A 175 -1.57 12.69 8.76
CA LEU A 175 -0.21 12.79 8.24
C LEU A 175 -0.05 14.04 7.37
N ILE A 176 1.10 14.69 7.47
CA ILE A 176 1.54 15.76 6.59
C ILE A 176 2.95 15.43 6.10
N TRP A 177 3.19 15.59 4.80
CA TRP A 177 4.50 15.41 4.20
C TRP A 177 4.84 16.53 3.21
N ARG A 178 6.15 16.78 3.06
CA ARG A 178 6.72 17.74 2.10
C ARG A 178 8.09 17.23 1.66
N ASN A 179 8.44 17.48 0.40
CA ASN A 179 9.66 16.94 -0.22
C ASN A 179 9.79 15.42 0.00
N HIS A 180 8.66 14.71 -0.13
CA HIS A 180 8.50 13.27 0.06
C HIS A 180 8.83 12.77 1.47
N ARG A 181 9.00 13.67 2.44
CA ARG A 181 9.35 13.34 3.83
C ARG A 181 8.26 13.75 4.79
N ILE A 182 8.12 12.99 5.86
CA ILE A 182 7.15 13.31 6.90
C ILE A 182 7.52 14.63 7.57
N VAL A 183 6.53 15.50 7.71
CA VAL A 183 6.63 16.76 8.47
C VAL A 183 6.01 16.55 9.83
N SER A 184 4.80 16.01 9.88
CA SER A 184 4.15 15.65 11.12
C SER A 184 3.18 14.48 10.93
N ALA A 185 2.92 13.77 12.03
CA ALA A 185 1.78 12.87 12.14
C ALA A 185 1.11 13.01 13.50
N GLU A 186 -0.21 13.00 13.52
CA GLU A 186 -1.01 12.98 14.75
C GLU A 186 -1.65 11.60 14.93
N PHE A 187 -1.56 11.07 16.14
CA PHE A 187 -2.15 9.80 16.52
C PHE A 187 -3.14 10.02 17.66
N ARG A 188 -4.40 9.66 17.45
CA ARG A 188 -5.43 9.67 18.49
C ARG A 188 -5.75 8.23 18.88
N PHE A 189 -5.38 7.83 20.09
CA PHE A 189 -5.58 6.46 20.56
C PHE A 189 -6.86 6.35 21.35
N ARG A 190 -7.70 5.35 21.04
CA ARG A 190 -8.91 5.07 21.81
C ARG A 190 -8.66 4.26 23.08
N TYR A 191 -7.57 3.48 23.09
CA TYR A 191 -7.24 2.55 24.18
C TYR A 191 -5.75 2.62 24.48
N ASP A 192 -5.39 2.27 25.71
CA ASP A 192 -4.01 2.10 26.12
C ASP A 192 -3.34 1.03 25.26
N ARG A 193 -2.16 1.34 24.70
CA ARG A 193 -1.39 0.37 23.93
C ARG A 193 0.08 0.74 23.83
N ARG A 194 0.91 -0.27 23.59
CA ARG A 194 2.24 -0.04 23.03
C ARG A 194 2.08 0.37 21.57
N CYS A 195 2.46 1.60 21.24
CA CYS A 195 2.55 2.07 19.87
C CYS A 195 3.93 1.72 19.31
N ARG A 196 3.98 1.07 18.14
CA ARG A 196 5.20 0.84 17.36
C ARG A 196 5.03 1.49 16.00
N LEU A 197 5.97 2.34 15.64
CA LEU A 197 5.98 3.10 14.39
C LEU A 197 7.20 2.75 13.56
N LYS A 198 7.05 2.79 12.24
CA LYS A 198 8.14 2.84 11.26
C LYS A 198 7.90 3.96 10.27
N VAL A 199 8.88 4.85 10.10
CA VAL A 199 8.81 5.98 9.17
C VAL A 199 9.77 5.74 8.01
N PHE A 200 9.25 5.62 6.78
CA PHE A 200 10.07 5.29 5.59
C PHE A 200 10.78 6.49 4.95
N ARG A 201 10.37 7.70 5.32
CA ARG A 201 10.86 8.96 4.76
C ARG A 201 11.00 10.00 5.88
N GLU A 202 11.78 9.66 6.89
CA GLU A 202 12.03 10.57 8.02
C GLU A 202 12.90 11.75 7.60
N ASN A 203 12.82 12.84 8.37
CA ASN A 203 13.59 14.05 8.14
C ASN A 203 14.39 14.38 9.41
N GLY A 204 15.27 13.46 9.79
CA GLY A 204 16.04 13.55 11.03
C GLY A 204 15.35 12.93 12.26
N PRO A 205 15.83 13.23 13.48
CA PRO A 205 15.40 12.51 14.68
C PRO A 205 13.92 12.67 14.97
N LEU A 206 13.19 11.55 14.92
CA LEU A 206 11.79 11.48 15.30
C LEU A 206 11.59 11.86 16.77
N ARG A 207 10.67 12.80 17.03
CA ARG A 207 10.26 13.22 18.37
C ARG A 207 8.76 13.02 18.52
N VAL A 208 8.35 12.50 19.68
CA VAL A 208 6.94 12.33 20.01
C VAL A 208 6.61 13.24 21.17
N THR A 209 5.51 13.97 21.06
CA THR A 209 4.98 14.81 22.13
C THR A 209 3.52 14.45 22.42
N CYS A 210 3.10 14.67 23.66
CA CYS A 210 1.72 14.54 24.13
C CYS A 210 1.41 15.77 24.97
N ARG A 211 0.36 16.52 24.62
CA ARG A 211 0.00 17.80 25.28
C ARG A 211 1.17 18.81 25.33
N GLY A 212 2.05 18.78 24.32
CA GLY A 212 3.25 19.62 24.24
C GLY A 212 4.45 19.13 25.04
N GLU A 213 4.33 18.05 25.82
CA GLU A 213 5.42 17.46 26.58
C GLU A 213 6.08 16.31 25.81
N ALA A 214 7.40 16.17 25.92
CA ALA A 214 8.14 15.13 25.25
C ALA A 214 7.83 13.73 25.84
N VAL A 215 7.53 12.78 24.96
CA VAL A 215 7.28 11.38 25.33
C VAL A 215 8.56 10.57 25.17
N SER A 216 8.88 9.74 26.15
CA SER A 216 10.00 8.81 26.06
C SER A 216 9.76 7.77 24.97
N VAL A 217 10.71 7.64 24.05
CA VAL A 217 10.65 6.68 22.93
C VAL A 217 11.80 5.69 23.01
N VAL A 218 11.50 4.42 22.75
CA VAL A 218 12.49 3.39 22.48
C VAL A 218 12.76 3.37 20.98
N ARG A 219 14.01 3.57 20.57
CA ARG A 219 14.41 3.54 19.16
C ARG A 219 14.82 2.12 18.75
N GLY A 220 14.37 1.69 17.58
CA GLY A 220 14.71 0.41 16.97
C GLY A 220 15.70 0.58 15.82
N ASN A 221 15.47 -0.18 14.74
CA ASN A 221 16.16 0.00 13.47
C ASN A 221 15.78 1.35 12.81
N GLU A 222 16.37 1.66 11.66
CA GLU A 222 16.14 2.89 10.90
C GLU A 222 14.64 3.24 10.76
N GLY A 223 14.27 4.45 11.20
CA GLY A 223 12.91 4.95 11.21
C GLY A 223 11.95 4.31 12.22
N GLU A 224 12.39 3.36 13.05
CA GLU A 224 11.53 2.65 14.01
C GLU A 224 11.58 3.25 15.42
N ILE A 225 10.41 3.53 15.98
CA ILE A 225 10.25 3.98 17.36
C ILE A 225 9.08 3.29 18.04
N ALA A 226 9.10 3.22 19.37
CA ALA A 226 8.00 2.72 20.16
C ALA A 226 7.82 3.51 21.46
N PHE A 227 6.56 3.71 21.87
CA PHE A 227 6.18 4.37 23.11
C PHE A 227 4.87 3.81 23.64
N ASP A 228 4.61 4.00 24.92
CA ASP A 228 3.32 3.64 25.53
C ASP A 228 2.35 4.79 25.34
N ALA A 229 1.21 4.49 24.70
CA ALA A 229 0.13 5.43 24.46
C ALA A 229 -1.01 5.17 25.44
N ILE A 230 -1.58 6.25 25.96
CA ILE A 230 -2.74 6.25 26.85
C ILE A 230 -3.98 6.53 26.00
N GLY A 231 -5.04 5.76 26.21
CA GLY A 231 -6.32 5.94 25.54
C GLY A 231 -6.97 7.28 25.90
N GLY A 232 -7.54 7.94 24.89
CA GLY A 232 -8.12 9.28 25.00
C GLY A 232 -7.14 10.41 24.71
N GLU A 233 -5.84 10.13 24.60
CA GLU A 233 -4.81 11.14 24.32
C GLU A 233 -4.45 11.23 22.83
N SER A 234 -3.92 12.40 22.46
CA SER A 234 -3.32 12.68 21.15
C SER A 234 -1.79 12.77 21.27
N TYR A 235 -1.10 12.16 20.31
CA TYR A 235 0.36 12.18 20.21
C TYR A 235 0.77 12.78 18.88
N THR A 236 1.72 13.71 18.92
CA THR A 236 2.30 14.32 17.72
C THR A 236 3.69 13.79 17.49
N LEU A 237 3.93 13.26 16.30
CA LEU A 237 5.24 12.91 15.78
C LEU A 237 5.73 14.06 14.91
N ASP A 238 6.85 14.67 15.27
CA ASP A 238 7.48 15.73 14.48
C ASP A 238 8.68 15.19 13.67
N GLY A 239 8.62 15.34 12.35
CA GLY A 239 9.77 15.23 11.46
C GLY A 239 10.39 16.61 11.30
N LYS A 240 11.63 16.82 11.74
CA LYS A 240 12.28 18.13 11.58
C LYS A 240 12.37 18.48 10.09
N LEU A 241 11.82 19.60 9.66
CA LEU A 241 12.26 20.21 8.41
C LEU A 241 13.61 20.86 8.68
N GLU A 242 14.70 20.35 8.10
CA GLU A 242 15.89 21.19 7.95
C GLU A 242 15.47 22.41 7.13
N THR A 243 15.42 23.56 7.78
CA THR A 243 15.34 24.84 7.11
C THR A 243 16.66 25.03 6.38
N GLY A 244 16.63 24.89 5.06
CA GLY A 244 17.74 25.30 4.20
C GLY A 244 18.01 26.79 4.31
#